data_AF-A0A4T0B915-F1
#
_entry.id   AF-A0A4T0B915-F1
#
_cell.length_a   1.000
_cell.length_b   1.000
_cell.length_c   1.000
_cell.angle_alpha   90.00
_cell.angle_beta   90.00
_cell.angle_gamma   90.00
#
_symmetry.space_group_name_H-M   'P 1'
#
loop_
_entity.id
_entity.type
_entity.pdbx_description
1 polymer ?
#
loop_
_entity_poly.entity_id
_entity_poly.type
_entity_poly.pdbx_seq_one_letter_code
_entity_poly.pdbx_strand_id
1 'polypeptide(L)'
;MATSRGRVVLRDMSDIFPPPLPTEYLFLEGGQPLNHKISVRHPHNNDVLFTLFAWDHKDGALHYGLLHTACAIIADNRHDGYLSASRNPNAERIALNHDDLVPCQPPDSLLPRTR
;
A
#
# COMPACT_ATOMS: atom_id res chain seq x y z
N MET A 1 -11.98 39.85 29.63
CA MET A 1 -11.71 38.95 28.49
C MET A 1 -10.27 38.48 28.59
N ALA A 2 -10.03 37.20 28.86
CA ALA A 2 -8.68 36.65 29.02
C ALA A 2 -8.26 35.97 27.71
N THR A 3 -7.26 36.54 27.03
CA THR A 3 -6.62 35.91 25.87
C THR A 3 -5.63 34.87 26.37
N SER A 4 -5.99 33.58 26.34
CA SER A 4 -5.00 32.51 26.53
C SER A 4 -4.08 32.50 25.32
N ARG A 5 -2.85 33.00 25.48
CA ARG A 5 -1.77 32.78 24.51
C ARG A 5 -1.37 31.31 24.62
N GLY A 6 -2.02 30.45 23.83
CA GLY A 6 -1.64 29.05 23.72
C GLY A 6 -0.18 28.95 23.27
N ARG A 7 0.68 28.41 24.14
CA ARG A 7 2.08 28.18 23.83
C ARG A 7 2.20 26.82 23.15
N VAL A 8 2.64 26.80 21.90
CA VAL A 8 3.03 25.56 21.22
C VAL A 8 4.37 25.13 21.78
N VAL A 9 4.44 23.93 22.37
CA VAL A 9 5.68 23.32 22.86
C VAL A 9 5.97 22.11 21.99
N LEU A 10 7.13 22.10 21.34
CA LEU A 10 7.63 20.91 20.67
C LEU A 10 8.05 19.90 21.74
N ARG A 11 7.62 18.65 21.56
CA ARG A 11 8.02 17.54 22.42
C ARG A 11 9.47 17.21 22.10
N ASP A 12 10.22 16.72 23.08
CA ASP A 12 11.53 16.12 22.82
C ASP A 12 11.38 14.96 21.82
N MET A 13 12.43 14.70 21.04
CA MET A 13 12.43 13.54 20.15
C MET A 13 12.15 12.29 20.99
N SER A 14 11.16 11.51 20.57
CA SER A 14 11.00 10.17 21.12
C SER A 14 12.23 9.36 20.71
N ASP A 15 13.06 8.98 21.68
CA ASP A 15 14.09 7.96 21.48
C ASP A 15 13.37 6.62 21.22
N ILE A 16 13.01 6.38 19.97
CA ILE A 16 12.52 5.08 19.52
C ILE A 16 13.76 4.21 19.41
N PHE A 17 14.05 3.42 20.44
CA PHE A 17 14.91 2.25 20.31
C PHE A 17 14.04 1.16 19.69
N PRO A 18 14.09 0.92 18.36
CA PRO A 18 13.30 -0.16 17.81
C PRO A 18 13.77 -1.46 18.47
N PRO A 19 12.85 -2.35 18.89
CA PRO A 19 13.24 -3.72 19.17
C PRO A 19 14.01 -4.27 17.95
N PRO A 20 14.86 -5.30 18.13
CA PRO A 20 15.46 -5.98 16.99
C PRO A 20 14.37 -6.31 15.97
N LEU A 21 14.69 -6.14 14.68
CA LEU A 21 13.76 -6.41 13.59
C LEU A 21 13.13 -7.79 13.80
N PRO A 22 11.79 -7.90 13.82
CA PRO A 22 11.14 -9.20 13.87
C PRO A 22 11.63 -10.09 12.73
N THR A 23 11.68 -11.40 12.97
CA THR A 23 12.24 -12.39 12.03
C THR A 23 11.67 -12.26 10.63
N GLU A 24 10.37 -11.98 10.54
CA GLU A 24 9.63 -11.77 9.30
C GLU A 24 10.12 -10.58 8.47
N TYR A 25 10.77 -9.59 9.09
CA TYR A 25 11.29 -8.37 8.44
C TYR A 25 12.81 -8.32 8.32
N LEU A 26 13.53 -9.40 8.67
CA LEU A 26 15.00 -9.45 8.57
C LEU A 26 15.52 -9.17 7.15
N PHE A 27 14.70 -9.41 6.13
CA PHE A 27 15.05 -9.09 4.74
C PHE A 27 15.27 -7.58 4.49
N LEU A 28 14.82 -6.70 5.39
CA LEU A 28 15.08 -5.25 5.34
C LEU A 28 16.48 -4.86 5.81
N GLU A 29 17.15 -5.72 6.59
CA GLU A 29 18.41 -5.42 7.29
C GLU A 29 19.60 -5.24 6.31
N GLY A 30 19.49 -5.78 5.10
CA GLY A 30 20.51 -5.68 4.04
C GLY A 30 20.54 -4.35 3.27
N GLY A 31 19.61 -3.42 3.54
CA GLY A 31 19.60 -2.06 2.98
C GLY A 31 19.46 -1.98 1.45
N GLN A 32 19.26 -3.09 0.74
CA GLN A 32 19.00 -3.04 -0.69
C GLN A 32 17.58 -2.52 -0.92
N PRO A 33 17.39 -1.51 -1.78
CA PRO A 33 16.06 -1.03 -2.11
C PRO A 33 15.31 -2.16 -2.82
N LEU A 34 14.35 -2.75 -2.11
CA LEU A 34 13.37 -3.63 -2.71
C LEU A 34 12.58 -2.79 -3.72
N ASN A 35 12.87 -3.00 -5.01
CA ASN A 35 12.20 -2.32 -6.12
C ASN A 35 10.79 -2.87 -6.39
N HIS A 36 10.22 -3.57 -5.41
CA HIS A 36 8.85 -4.08 -5.44
C HIS A 36 7.87 -2.93 -5.29
N LYS A 37 7.08 -2.70 -6.33
CA LYS A 37 6.08 -1.62 -6.40
C LYS A 37 4.74 -2.19 -6.84
N ILE A 38 3.66 -1.69 -6.25
CA ILE A 38 2.29 -1.95 -6.67
C ILE A 38 1.71 -0.62 -7.14
N SER A 39 1.25 -0.59 -8.39
CA SER A 39 0.59 0.58 -8.96
C SER A 39 -0.90 0.31 -9.07
N VAL A 40 -1.69 1.14 -8.40
CA VAL A 40 -3.15 1.10 -8.50
C VAL A 40 -3.57 2.00 -9.66
N ARG A 41 -4.49 1.51 -10.48
CA ARG A 41 -4.97 2.19 -11.68
C ARG A 41 -6.44 2.50 -11.58
N HIS A 42 -6.85 3.61 -12.18
CA HIS A 42 -8.23 4.00 -12.26
C HIS A 42 -8.99 3.06 -13.23
N PRO A 43 -10.18 2.55 -12.86
CA PRO A 43 -10.85 1.49 -13.60
C PRO A 43 -11.35 1.90 -14.99
N HIS A 44 -11.55 3.20 -15.25
CA HIS A 44 -12.13 3.67 -16.51
C HIS A 44 -11.10 4.08 -17.56
N ASN A 45 -10.09 4.87 -17.17
CA ASN A 45 -9.08 5.43 -18.07
C ASN A 45 -7.72 4.75 -17.93
N ASN A 46 -7.56 3.83 -16.97
CA ASN A 46 -6.35 3.05 -16.73
C ASN A 46 -5.11 3.89 -16.32
N ASP A 47 -5.33 5.16 -15.94
CA ASP A 47 -4.29 6.04 -15.40
C ASP A 47 -3.82 5.52 -14.04
N VAL A 48 -2.53 5.70 -13.74
CA VAL A 48 -1.98 5.35 -12.43
C VAL A 48 -2.49 6.38 -11.42
N LEU A 49 -3.24 5.92 -10.43
CA LEU A 49 -3.70 6.76 -9.32
C LEU A 49 -2.54 7.02 -8.35
N PHE A 50 -1.85 5.94 -7.96
CA PHE A 50 -0.71 6.00 -7.07
C PHE A 50 0.11 4.72 -7.15
N THR A 51 1.33 4.77 -6.64
CA THR A 51 2.25 3.63 -6.53
C THR A 51 2.77 3.54 -5.10
N LEU A 52 2.68 2.36 -4.50
CA LEU A 52 3.22 2.06 -3.18
C LEU A 52 4.38 1.06 -3.28
N PHE A 53 5.32 1.17 -2.35
CA PHE A 53 6.40 0.20 -2.18
C PHE A 53 5.90 -1.00 -1.39
N ALA A 54 6.19 -2.20 -1.89
CA ALA A 54 5.64 -3.44 -1.38
C ALA A 54 6.62 -4.13 -0.43
N TRP A 55 6.78 -3.56 0.76
CA TRP A 55 7.77 -3.99 1.76
C TRP A 55 7.22 -4.94 2.81
N ASP A 56 5.99 -5.43 2.67
CA ASP A 56 5.39 -6.33 3.67
C ASP A 56 5.83 -7.79 3.48
N HIS A 57 6.58 -8.09 2.42
CA HIS A 57 7.13 -9.42 2.15
C HIS A 57 8.47 -9.34 1.39
N LYS A 58 9.35 -10.32 1.63
CA LYS A 58 10.67 -10.42 0.98
C LYS A 58 10.61 -10.46 -0.55
N ASP A 59 9.56 -11.06 -1.10
CA ASP A 59 9.32 -11.19 -2.55
C ASP A 59 8.47 -10.03 -3.12
N GLY A 60 8.14 -9.05 -2.28
CA GLY A 60 7.28 -7.92 -2.63
C GLY A 60 5.80 -8.19 -2.40
N ALA A 61 5.21 -7.57 -1.38
CA ALA A 61 3.76 -7.58 -1.17
C ALA A 61 3.30 -6.38 -0.34
N LEU A 62 1.99 -6.12 -0.36
CA LEU A 62 1.32 -5.13 0.49
C LEU A 62 0.07 -5.72 1.13
N HIS A 63 -0.19 -5.37 2.38
CA HIS A 63 -1.49 -5.67 2.99
C HIS A 63 -2.62 -5.08 2.14
N TYR A 64 -3.63 -5.90 1.87
CA TYR A 64 -4.83 -5.50 1.14
C TYR A 64 -5.53 -4.32 1.82
N GLY A 65 -5.61 -4.35 3.15
CA GLY A 65 -6.20 -3.28 3.96
C GLY A 65 -5.54 -1.93 3.74
N LEU A 66 -4.21 -1.90 3.60
CA LEU A 66 -3.48 -0.66 3.29
C LEU A 66 -3.86 -0.12 1.91
N LEU A 67 -3.82 -0.97 0.88
CA LEU A 67 -4.18 -0.60 -0.49
C LEU A 67 -5.64 -0.14 -0.60
N HIS A 68 -6.57 -0.88 0.03
CA HIS A 68 -7.99 -0.56 0.05
C HIS A 68 -8.28 0.76 0.76
N THR A 69 -7.63 1.00 1.91
CA THR A 69 -7.74 2.26 2.64
C THR A 69 -7.20 3.44 1.84
N ALA A 70 -6.05 3.29 1.17
CA ALA A 70 -5.51 4.33 0.29
C ALA A 70 -6.47 4.68 -0.85
N CYS A 71 -7.10 3.67 -1.46
CA CYS A 71 -8.13 3.89 -2.49
C CYS A 71 -9.36 4.61 -1.92
N ALA A 72 -9.81 4.22 -0.73
CA ALA A 72 -10.95 4.87 -0.08
C ALA A 72 -10.67 6.36 0.17
N ILE A 73 -9.48 6.71 0.68
CA ILE A 73 -9.07 8.10 0.90
C ILE A 73 -9.11 8.90 -0.41
N ILE A 74 -8.58 8.35 -1.49
CA ILE A 74 -8.59 9.00 -2.82
C ILE A 74 -10.02 9.14 -3.37
N ALA A 75 -10.89 8.20 -3.04
CA ALA A 75 -12.30 8.21 -3.41
C ALA A 75 -13.18 8.99 -2.40
N ASP A 76 -12.66 10.05 -1.78
CA ASP A 76 -13.38 10.89 -0.80
C ASP A 76 -13.89 10.08 0.42
N ASN A 77 -13.00 9.25 0.99
CA ASN A 77 -13.27 8.34 2.11
C ASN A 77 -14.41 7.34 1.85
N ARG A 78 -14.63 6.96 0.60
CA ARG A 78 -15.66 5.98 0.25
C ARG A 78 -15.10 4.55 0.31
N HIS A 79 -15.49 3.80 1.34
CA HIS A 79 -14.96 2.46 1.65
C HIS A 79 -15.71 1.28 1.01
N ASP A 80 -16.82 1.52 0.31
CA ASP A 80 -17.64 0.47 -0.32
C ASP A 80 -17.07 -0.03 -1.67
N GLY A 81 -15.96 0.55 -2.13
CA GLY A 81 -15.22 0.08 -3.29
C GLY A 81 -14.46 -1.23 -3.05
N TYR A 82 -13.94 -1.82 -4.11
CA TYR A 82 -13.12 -3.03 -4.06
C TYR A 82 -11.97 -2.97 -5.06
N LEU A 83 -10.94 -3.80 -4.85
CA LEU A 83 -9.83 -3.98 -5.79
C LEU A 83 -10.10 -5.15 -6.74
N SER A 84 -9.65 -5.01 -7.99
CA SER A 84 -9.62 -6.08 -8.98
C SER A 84 -8.21 -6.27 -9.53
N ALA A 85 -7.88 -7.50 -9.95
CA ALA A 85 -6.61 -7.83 -10.60
C ALA A 85 -6.62 -7.54 -12.12
N SER A 86 -7.78 -7.20 -12.67
CA SER A 86 -7.95 -6.91 -14.10
C SER A 86 -8.23 -5.42 -14.32
N ARG A 87 -7.88 -4.95 -15.52
CA ARG A 87 -8.17 -3.59 -16.00
C ARG A 87 -9.59 -3.43 -16.52
N ASN A 88 -10.34 -4.52 -16.62
CA ASN A 88 -11.72 -4.48 -17.08
C ASN A 88 -12.58 -3.80 -15.99
N PRO A 89 -13.37 -2.76 -16.31
CA PRO A 89 -14.24 -2.10 -15.33
C PRO A 89 -15.30 -3.03 -14.72
N ASN A 90 -15.62 -4.14 -15.37
CA ASN A 90 -16.54 -5.18 -14.88
C ASN A 90 -15.81 -6.36 -14.25
N ALA A 91 -14.52 -6.24 -13.95
CA ALA A 91 -13.77 -7.32 -13.37
C ALA A 91 -14.22 -7.61 -11.94
N GLU A 92 -14.17 -8.90 -11.58
CA GLU A 92 -14.54 -9.35 -10.25
C GLU A 92 -13.57 -8.82 -9.18
N ARG A 93 -14.09 -8.73 -7.96
CA ARG A 93 -13.32 -8.42 -6.76
C ARG A 93 -12.27 -9.50 -6.52
N ILE A 94 -11.05 -9.08 -6.15
CA ILE A 94 -10.04 -10.04 -5.66
C ILE A 94 -10.53 -10.61 -4.32
N ALA A 95 -10.53 -11.94 -4.20
CA ALA A 95 -10.90 -12.66 -2.99
C ALA A 95 -9.79 -12.61 -1.92
N LEU A 96 -9.55 -11.42 -1.35
CA LEU A 96 -8.62 -11.18 -0.24
C LEU A 96 -9.35 -10.49 0.92
N ASN A 97 -8.98 -10.88 2.12
CA ASN A 97 -9.36 -10.24 3.38
C ASN A 97 -8.43 -9.06 3.69
N HIS A 98 -8.77 -8.29 4.73
CA HIS A 98 -8.05 -7.07 5.09
C HIS A 98 -6.57 -7.30 5.39
N ASP A 99 -6.24 -8.38 6.11
CA ASP A 99 -4.88 -8.70 6.54
C ASP A 99 -4.12 -9.55 5.51
N ASP A 100 -4.76 -9.93 4.40
CA ASP A 100 -4.10 -10.71 3.36
C ASP A 100 -3.14 -9.84 2.55
N LEU A 101 -2.09 -10.48 2.02
CA LEU A 101 -1.08 -9.81 1.21
C LEU A 101 -1.45 -9.83 -0.28
N VAL A 102 -1.41 -8.66 -0.90
CA VAL A 102 -1.43 -8.47 -2.36
C VAL A 102 0.00 -8.61 -2.86
N PRO A 103 0.35 -9.67 -3.62
CA PRO A 103 1.70 -9.84 -4.13
C PRO A 103 2.02 -8.79 -5.19
N CYS A 104 3.28 -8.34 -5.24
CA CYS A 104 3.79 -7.72 -6.46
C CYS A 104 3.65 -8.73 -7.60
N GLN A 105 2.93 -8.37 -8.67
CA GLN A 105 2.99 -9.21 -9.87
C GLN A 105 4.45 -9.31 -10.32
N PRO A 106 4.97 -10.51 -10.62
CA PRO A 106 6.25 -10.63 -11.26
C PRO A 106 6.20 -9.90 -12.62
N PRO A 107 7.28 -9.24 -13.05
CA PRO A 107 7.39 -8.82 -14.44
C PRO A 107 7.29 -10.09 -15.31
N ASP A 108 6.19 -10.21 -16.06
CA ASP A 108 5.88 -11.30 -16.99
C ASP A 108 5.68 -12.70 -16.40
N SER A 109 4.56 -12.92 -15.70
CA SER A 109 3.90 -14.23 -15.81
C SER A 109 2.37 -14.12 -15.90
N LEU A 110 1.86 -14.63 -17.04
CA LEU A 110 0.49 -15.06 -17.31
C LEU A 110 -0.55 -14.01 -17.73
N LEU A 111 -0.34 -13.36 -18.88
CA LEU A 111 -1.40 -13.26 -19.90
C LEU A 111 -0.76 -13.41 -21.31
N PRO A 112 -1.31 -14.24 -22.21
CA PRO A 112 -0.87 -14.23 -23.60
C PRO A 112 -1.15 -12.84 -24.17
N ARG A 113 -0.14 -12.22 -24.77
CA ARG A 113 -0.30 -11.02 -25.58
C ARG A 113 -1.12 -11.41 -26.82
N THR A 114 -2.44 -11.33 -26.76
CA THR A 114 -3.26 -11.30 -27.97
C THR A 114 -3.07 -9.93 -28.62
N ARG A 115 -2.54 -9.97 -29.84
CA ARG A 115 -2.46 -8.85 -30.79
C ARG A 115 -3.85 -8.34 -31.16
#